data_AF-A0A8D5U4M1-F1
#
_entry.id   AF-A0A8D5U4M1-F1
#
_cell.length_a   1.000
_cell.length_b   1.000
_cell.length_c   1.000
_cell.angle_alpha   90.00
_cell.angle_beta   90.00
_cell.angle_gamma   90.00
#
_symmetry.space_group_name_H-M   'P 1'
#
loop_
_entity.id
_entity.type
_entity.pdbx_description
1 polymer ?
#
loop_
_entity_poly.entity_id
_entity_poly.type
_entity_poly.pdbx_seq_one_letter_code
_entity_poly.pdbx_strand_id
1 'polypeptide(L)'
;MRTRYAVILGILSGLVSFFLFTFLDFYAFMSGPSWWFNPVDEYILPIIVGLVIANLVSNKFNMMLRIYLNLISGVVSYVGSYAIVSILIFIHQLLI
;
A
#
# COMPACT_ATOMS: atom_id res chain seq x y z
N MET A 1 -3.46 -21.31 14.95
CA MET A 1 -2.45 -21.11 13.88
C MET A 1 -2.99 -20.32 12.68
N ARG A 2 -4.16 -20.65 12.11
CA ARG A 2 -4.75 -19.96 10.94
C ARG A 2 -4.87 -18.42 11.08
N THR A 3 -5.16 -17.91 12.28
CA THR A 3 -5.25 -16.47 12.56
C THR A 3 -3.90 -15.76 12.38
N ARG A 4 -2.79 -16.36 12.84
CA ARG A 4 -1.45 -15.79 12.65
C ARG A 4 -1.09 -15.73 11.16
N TYR A 5 -1.44 -16.75 10.40
CA TYR A 5 -1.26 -16.75 8.95
C TYR A 5 -2.07 -15.66 8.25
N ALA A 6 -3.33 -15.44 8.67
CA ALA A 6 -4.14 -14.36 8.12
C ALA A 6 -3.55 -12.97 8.41
N VAL A 7 -2.99 -12.77 9.62
CA VAL A 7 -2.29 -11.53 9.97
C VAL A 7 -1.05 -11.33 9.10
N ILE A 8 -0.19 -12.35 8.98
CA ILE A 8 1.03 -12.29 8.16
C ILE A 8 0.69 -12.02 6.69
N LEU A 9 -0.31 -12.70 6.14
CA LEU A 9 -0.75 -12.48 4.76
C LEU A 9 -1.36 -11.09 4.56
N GLY A 10 -2.10 -10.58 5.55
CA GLY A 10 -2.60 -9.20 5.54
C GLY A 10 -1.46 -8.20 5.44
N ILE A 11 -0.45 -8.32 6.33
CA ILE A 11 0.75 -7.47 6.31
C ILE A 11 1.48 -7.59 4.98
N LEU A 12 1.75 -8.81 4.50
CA LEU A 12 2.47 -9.03 3.24
C LEU A 12 1.71 -8.44 2.06
N SER A 13 0.38 -8.63 1.99
CA SER A 13 -0.42 -8.05 0.91
C SER A 13 -0.40 -6.51 0.92
N GLY A 14 -0.44 -5.92 2.11
CA GLY A 14 -0.33 -4.47 2.27
C GLY A 14 1.06 -3.95 1.89
N LEU A 15 2.12 -4.67 2.28
CA LEU A 15 3.51 -4.37 1.92
C LEU A 15 3.76 -4.47 0.42
N VAL A 16 3.21 -5.47 -0.27
CA VAL A 16 3.35 -5.61 -1.73
C VAL A 16 2.76 -4.39 -2.43
N SER A 17 1.57 -3.96 -2.01
CA SER A 17 0.97 -2.73 -2.54
C SER A 17 1.87 -1.52 -2.25
N PHE A 18 2.28 -1.34 -1.00
CA PHE A 18 3.21 -0.29 -0.58
C PHE A 18 4.48 -0.21 -1.45
N PHE A 19 5.18 -1.32 -1.65
CA PHE A 19 6.40 -1.36 -2.45
C PHE A 19 6.16 -1.03 -3.92
N LEU A 20 5.04 -1.50 -4.48
CA LEU A 20 4.67 -1.25 -5.87
C LEU A 20 4.46 0.24 -6.13
N PHE A 21 3.71 0.92 -5.26
CA PHE A 21 3.48 2.36 -5.41
C PHE A 21 4.72 3.17 -5.09
N THR A 22 5.55 2.77 -4.12
CA THR A 22 6.85 3.43 -3.88
C THR A 22 7.70 3.46 -5.16
N PHE A 23 7.73 2.35 -5.91
CA PHE A 23 8.51 2.25 -7.13
C PHE A 23 7.93 3.14 -8.25
N LEU A 24 6.60 3.18 -8.38
CA LEU A 24 5.91 4.04 -9.34
C LEU A 24 6.11 5.52 -9.03
N ASP A 25 6.00 5.91 -7.76
CA ASP A 25 6.17 7.30 -7.31
C ASP A 25 7.61 7.77 -7.53
N PHE A 26 8.59 6.92 -7.22
CA PHE A 26 10.00 7.22 -7.49
C PHE A 26 10.29 7.33 -8.99
N TYR A 27 9.72 6.45 -9.81
CA TYR A 27 9.83 6.51 -11.26
C TYR A 27 9.22 7.80 -11.82
N ALA A 28 8.02 8.17 -11.35
CA ALA A 28 7.35 9.41 -11.71
C ALA A 28 8.19 10.63 -11.29
N PHE A 29 8.75 10.63 -10.08
CA PHE A 29 9.65 11.68 -9.60
C PHE A 29 10.86 11.87 -10.52
N MET A 30 11.50 10.80 -10.98
CA MET A 30 12.63 10.85 -11.92
C MET A 30 12.25 11.33 -13.33
N SER A 31 10.98 11.16 -13.74
CA SER A 31 10.49 11.52 -15.08
C SER A 31 10.13 13.00 -15.26
N GLY A 32 10.22 13.81 -14.20
CA GLY A 32 9.93 15.25 -14.23
C GLY A 32 8.52 15.61 -13.74
N PRO A 33 8.21 16.92 -13.64
CA PRO A 33 7.19 17.43 -12.73
C PRO A 33 5.73 17.32 -13.23
N SER A 34 5.47 16.63 -14.33
CA SER A 34 4.22 16.85 -15.06
C SER A 34 2.98 16.20 -14.44
N TRP A 35 3.09 15.09 -13.68
CA TRP A 35 1.94 14.41 -13.05
C TRP A 35 2.16 14.13 -11.57
N TRP A 36 2.50 15.18 -10.85
CA TRP A 36 2.75 15.16 -9.42
C TRP A 36 1.46 14.98 -8.61
N PHE A 37 1.50 13.96 -7.73
CA PHE A 37 0.71 13.86 -6.50
C PHE A 37 -0.79 14.10 -6.65
N ASN A 38 -1.48 13.24 -7.41
CA ASN A 38 -2.92 13.15 -7.22
C ASN A 38 -3.17 12.40 -5.89
N PRO A 39 -3.76 13.03 -4.87
CA PRO A 39 -3.95 12.40 -3.57
C PRO A 39 -4.80 11.12 -3.64
N VAL A 40 -5.65 10.98 -4.67
CA VAL A 40 -6.37 9.72 -4.92
C VAL A 40 -5.41 8.59 -5.30
N ASP A 41 -4.44 8.89 -6.16
CA ASP A 41 -3.50 7.90 -6.66
C ASP A 41 -2.49 7.49 -5.57
N GLU A 42 -2.21 8.41 -4.65
CA GLU A 42 -1.26 8.16 -3.57
C GLU A 42 -1.88 7.48 -2.37
N TYR A 43 -3.09 7.85 -1.95
CA TYR A 43 -3.67 7.33 -0.71
C TYR A 43 -4.70 6.23 -0.95
N ILE A 44 -5.47 6.29 -2.04
CA ILE A 44 -6.61 5.37 -2.26
C ILE A 44 -6.17 4.15 -3.07
N LEU A 45 -5.38 4.36 -4.12
CA LEU A 45 -4.93 3.30 -5.01
C LEU A 45 -4.10 2.20 -4.30
N PRO A 46 -3.17 2.53 -3.39
CA PRO A 46 -2.46 1.51 -2.62
C PRO A 46 -3.39 0.68 -1.73
N ILE A 47 -4.44 1.28 -1.17
CA ILE A 47 -5.42 0.55 -0.36
C ILE A 47 -6.19 -0.42 -1.25
N ILE A 48 -6.69 0.04 -2.40
CA ILE A 48 -7.43 -0.81 -3.34
C ILE A 48 -6.58 -2.00 -3.79
N VAL A 49 -5.35 -1.74 -4.21
CA VAL A 49 -4.42 -2.80 -4.66
C VAL A 49 -4.08 -3.77 -3.52
N GLY A 50 -3.83 -3.25 -2.31
CA GLY A 50 -3.60 -4.08 -1.11
C GLY A 50 -4.78 -5.00 -0.83
N LEU A 51 -6.01 -4.48 -0.89
CA LEU A 51 -7.25 -5.24 -0.73
C LEU A 51 -7.47 -6.29 -1.84
N VAL A 52 -7.10 -5.99 -3.07
CA VAL A 52 -7.17 -6.96 -4.18
C VAL A 52 -6.20 -8.12 -3.93
N ILE A 53 -4.93 -7.81 -3.60
CA ILE A 53 -3.92 -8.83 -3.30
C ILE A 53 -4.35 -9.68 -2.10
N ALA A 54 -4.83 -9.02 -1.04
CA ALA A 54 -5.39 -9.64 0.15
C ALA A 54 -6.50 -10.65 -0.19
N ASN A 55 -7.45 -10.25 -1.03
CA ASN A 55 -8.53 -11.13 -1.45
C ASN A 55 -8.03 -12.33 -2.25
N LEU A 56 -7.10 -12.13 -3.19
CA LEU A 56 -6.50 -13.21 -4.01
C LEU A 56 -5.83 -14.28 -3.15
N VAL A 57 -5.09 -13.88 -2.11
CA VAL A 57 -4.39 -14.83 -1.22
C VAL A 57 -5.29 -15.43 -0.13
N SER A 58 -6.50 -14.88 0.05
CA SER A 58 -7.40 -15.25 1.15
C SER A 58 -8.39 -16.39 0.83
N ASN A 59 -8.35 -16.98 -0.37
CA ASN A 59 -9.34 -17.97 -0.84
C ASN A 59 -9.55 -19.18 0.09
N LYS A 60 -8.56 -19.54 0.91
CA LYS A 60 -8.64 -20.67 1.86
C LYS A 60 -9.16 -20.28 3.25
N PHE A 61 -9.46 -19.00 3.48
CA PHE A 61 -9.90 -18.49 4.77
C PHE A 61 -11.43 -18.35 4.85
N ASN A 62 -11.95 -18.50 6.07
CA ASN A 62 -13.34 -18.21 6.36
C ASN A 62 -13.61 -16.70 6.28
N MET A 63 -14.88 -16.31 6.17
CA MET A 63 -15.28 -14.91 5.96
C MET A 63 -14.72 -13.96 7.03
N MET A 64 -14.73 -14.36 8.30
CA MET A 64 -14.17 -13.55 9.39
C MET A 64 -12.67 -13.29 9.22
N LEU A 65 -11.87 -14.32 8.91
CA LEU A 65 -10.43 -14.15 8.68
C LEU A 65 -10.14 -13.32 7.43
N ARG A 66 -10.98 -13.42 6.39
CA ARG A 66 -10.86 -12.58 5.19
C ARG A 66 -11.06 -11.10 5.52
N ILE A 67 -12.05 -10.77 6.36
CA ILE A 67 -12.28 -9.40 6.83
C ILE A 67 -11.06 -8.89 7.61
N TYR A 68 -10.52 -9.68 8.54
CA TYR A 68 -9.31 -9.28 9.28
C TYR A 68 -8.10 -9.08 8.36
N LEU A 69 -7.89 -9.99 7.41
CA LEU A 69 -6.79 -9.90 6.45
C LEU A 69 -6.92 -8.63 5.59
N ASN A 70 -8.12 -8.34 5.08
CA ASN A 70 -8.41 -7.15 4.30
C ASN A 70 -8.20 -5.86 5.11
N LEU A 71 -8.67 -5.82 6.36
CA LEU A 71 -8.46 -4.67 7.24
C LEU A 71 -6.96 -4.43 7.51
N ILE A 72 -6.22 -5.48 7.84
CA ILE A 72 -4.77 -5.38 8.08
C ILE A 72 -4.06 -4.91 6.82
N SER A 73 -4.39 -5.48 5.66
CA SER A 73 -3.83 -5.09 4.37
C SER A 73 -4.08 -3.62 4.06
N GLY A 74 -5.32 -3.16 4.19
CA GLY A 74 -5.69 -1.77 3.95
C GLY A 74 -4.96 -0.80 4.88
N VAL A 75 -4.86 -1.13 6.18
CA VAL A 75 -4.11 -0.32 7.15
C VAL A 75 -2.62 -0.26 6.79
N VAL A 76 -2.00 -1.40 6.47
CA VAL A 76 -0.57 -1.43 6.10
C VAL A 76 -0.31 -0.64 4.82
N SER A 77 -1.18 -0.78 3.80
CA SER A 77 -1.07 -0.01 2.55
C SER A 77 -1.23 1.49 2.77
N TYR A 78 -2.18 1.92 3.61
CA TYR A 78 -2.40 3.33 3.93
C TYR A 78 -1.22 3.93 4.69
N VAL A 79 -0.75 3.27 5.76
CA VAL A 79 0.39 3.75 6.54
C VAL A 79 1.66 3.80 5.68
N GLY A 80 1.86 2.78 4.84
CA GLY A 80 2.98 2.73 3.90
C GLY A 80 2.95 3.89 2.91
N SER A 81 1.80 4.13 2.26
CA SER A 81 1.58 5.27 1.36
C SER A 81 1.89 6.61 2.05
N TYR A 82 1.32 6.83 3.25
CA TYR A 82 1.52 8.07 4.00
C TYR A 82 3.01 8.32 4.31
N ALA A 83 3.74 7.28 4.69
CA ALA A 83 5.17 7.39 4.95
C ALA A 83 5.96 7.79 3.69
N ILE A 84 5.65 7.20 2.53
CA ILE A 84 6.33 7.52 1.27
C ILE A 84 6.09 8.96 0.87
N VAL A 85 4.82 9.39 0.82
CA VAL A 85 4.47 10.76 0.43
C VAL A 85 5.17 11.77 1.34
N SER A 86 5.18 11.52 2.65
CA SER A 86 5.88 12.36 3.61
C SER A 86 7.39 12.44 3.33
N ILE A 87 8.03 11.31 3.00
CA ILE A 87 9.45 11.25 2.65
C ILE A 87 9.73 11.97 1.33
N LEU A 88 8.89 11.78 0.30
CA LEU A 88 9.05 12.42 -1.00
C LEU A 88 8.91 13.95 -0.88
N ILE A 89 7.92 14.42 -0.11
CA ILE A 89 7.75 15.85 0.19
C ILE A 89 8.99 16.39 0.92
N PHE A 90 9.50 15.66 1.92
CA PHE A 90 10.70 16.07 2.65
C PHE A 90 11.94 16.17 1.74
N ILE A 91 12.16 15.18 0.87
CA ILE A 91 13.25 15.20 -0.12
C ILE A 91 13.08 16.37 -1.09
N HIS A 92 11.86 16.61 -1.56
CA HIS A 92 11.56 17.72 -2.46
C HIS A 92 11.89 19.08 -1.82
N GLN A 93 11.53 19.27 -0.55
CA GLN A 93 11.86 20.48 0.21
C GLN A 93 13.36 20.68 0.45
N LEU A 94 14.16 19.60 0.48
CA LEU A 94 15.62 19.66 0.61
C LEU A 94 16.33 20.05 -0.69
N LEU A 95 15.70 19.81 -1.85
CA LEU A 95 16.28 20.04 -3.17
C LEU A 95 15.96 21.41 -3.76
N ILE A 96 15.00 22.15 -3.18
CA ILE A 96 14.66 23.55 -3.50
C ILE A 96 15.41 24.48 -2.55
#